data_AF-A0A4S4C6Y7-F1
#
_entry.id   AF-A0A4S4C6Y7-F1
#
_cell.length_a   1.000
_cell.length_b   1.000
_cell.length_c   1.000
_cell.angle_alpha   90.00
_cell.angle_beta   90.00
_cell.angle_gamma   90.00
#
_symmetry.space_group_name_H-M   'P 1'
#
loop_
_entity.id
_entity.type
_entity.pdbx_description
1 polymer ?
#
loop_
_entity_poly.entity_id
_entity_poly.type
_entity_poly.pdbx_seq_one_letter_code
_entity_poly.pdbx_strand_id
1 'polypeptide(L)'
;MTEPAFILSREDWSLHRKGYQDQSRHQQKVREAIKQNLPDLLSEENIVLSDGKQIIKIPIRSMEEYRFIYNNGKRKHVGQGDGDSQVGDILGTDPQSGSGKGEGAGDQPGDDVVEAEISIAELENLLFEELELPYMKRKEKQEIETTDVRFTDVRRKGIMSNIDKKRTILENLRRNSREGRPLIAGISPDDLRFKTWEDIVKPQNSAVIIAMMDTSGSMGSFEKYCARSFFFWMTRFLRRQYEKVEIVFIAHHTEAKEVTEEEFFTRGESGGTICSSAYIKALEIIDSRYPPSLYNIYPFHFSDGDNLTSDNERCVRLIKEILNVANIFGYGEVNQYNRSSTLMSAYKHLEHQQFLYHVIKEKTEIYSALKTFFKKREAVG
;
A
#
# COMPACT_ATOMS: atom_id res chain seq x y z
N MET A 1 60.82 -26.71 -20.00
CA MET A 1 59.80 -25.97 -19.24
C MET A 1 58.44 -26.44 -19.74
N THR A 2 57.77 -27.27 -18.95
CA THR A 2 56.43 -27.80 -19.22
C THR A 2 55.40 -26.83 -18.68
N GLU A 3 54.66 -26.14 -19.55
CA GLU A 3 53.53 -25.31 -19.14
C GLU A 3 52.41 -26.21 -18.58
N PRO A 4 51.82 -25.89 -17.41
CA PRO A 4 50.70 -26.65 -16.91
C PRO A 4 49.47 -26.38 -17.79
N ALA A 5 48.88 -27.44 -18.33
CA ALA A 5 47.60 -27.36 -19.02
C ALA A 5 46.47 -27.14 -18.00
N PHE A 6 46.04 -25.89 -17.81
CA PHE A 6 44.86 -25.60 -17.02
C PHE A 6 43.61 -25.71 -17.90
N ILE A 7 42.63 -26.49 -17.45
CA ILE A 7 41.30 -26.56 -18.05
C ILE A 7 40.42 -25.56 -17.30
N LEU A 8 40.04 -24.47 -17.96
CA LEU A 8 39.09 -23.50 -17.42
C LEU A 8 37.66 -24.02 -17.69
N SER A 9 37.12 -24.80 -16.75
CA SER A 9 35.70 -25.17 -16.75
C SER A 9 34.86 -23.98 -16.30
N ARG A 10 33.93 -23.52 -17.14
CA ARG A 10 32.94 -22.48 -16.80
C ARG A 10 31.61 -23.18 -16.61
N GLU A 11 31.31 -23.59 -15.39
CA GLU A 11 30.01 -24.17 -15.05
C GLU A 11 28.93 -23.08 -15.15
N ASP A 12 27.94 -23.30 -16.01
CA ASP A 12 26.79 -22.40 -16.11
C ASP A 12 25.77 -22.71 -15.02
N TRP A 13 25.90 -22.01 -13.90
CA TRP A 13 24.99 -22.10 -12.76
C TRP A 13 23.60 -21.50 -13.04
N SER A 14 23.32 -21.03 -14.26
CA SER A 14 22.00 -20.48 -14.65
C SER A 14 20.87 -21.49 -14.45
N LEU A 15 21.10 -22.78 -14.74
CA LEU A 15 20.12 -23.86 -14.60
C LEU A 15 19.72 -24.15 -13.13
N HIS A 16 20.61 -23.89 -12.17
CA HIS A 16 20.35 -24.09 -10.75
C HIS A 16 19.55 -22.94 -10.10
N ARG A 17 19.31 -21.83 -10.83
CA ARG A 17 18.52 -20.69 -10.34
C ARG A 17 17.04 -20.81 -10.66
N LYS A 18 16.60 -21.87 -11.34
CA LYS A 18 15.21 -22.03 -11.80
C LYS A 18 14.20 -21.93 -10.65
N GLY A 19 14.45 -22.58 -9.51
CA GLY A 19 13.58 -22.47 -8.34
C GLY A 19 13.42 -21.04 -7.81
N TYR A 20 14.53 -20.28 -7.72
CA TYR A 20 14.49 -18.88 -7.30
C TYR A 20 13.77 -17.99 -8.32
N GLN A 21 13.97 -18.24 -9.62
CA GLN A 21 13.30 -17.51 -10.70
C GLN A 21 11.79 -17.78 -10.72
N ASP A 22 11.38 -19.04 -10.54
CA ASP A 22 9.97 -19.42 -10.49
C ASP A 22 9.29 -18.86 -9.23
N GLN A 23 9.97 -18.87 -8.09
CA GLN A 23 9.51 -18.20 -6.87
C GLN A 23 9.35 -16.68 -7.08
N SER A 24 10.33 -16.03 -7.72
CA SER A 24 10.26 -14.60 -8.03
C SER A 24 9.10 -14.28 -8.98
N ARG A 25 8.87 -15.12 -10.01
CA ARG A 25 7.74 -14.97 -10.94
C ARG A 25 6.41 -15.18 -10.23
N HIS A 26 6.32 -16.15 -9.33
CA HIS A 26 5.13 -16.37 -8.52
C HIS A 26 4.83 -15.15 -7.65
N GLN A 27 5.84 -14.62 -6.93
CA GLN A 27 5.71 -13.40 -6.14
C GLN A 27 5.28 -12.19 -6.97
N GLN A 28 5.80 -12.05 -8.20
CA GLN A 28 5.37 -10.99 -9.13
C GLN A 28 3.90 -11.14 -9.52
N LYS A 29 3.45 -12.34 -9.87
CA LYS A 29 2.04 -12.59 -10.21
C LYS A 29 1.10 -12.35 -9.03
N VAL A 30 1.49 -12.76 -7.82
CA VAL A 30 0.73 -12.47 -6.60
C VAL A 30 0.64 -10.96 -6.40
N ARG A 31 1.75 -10.24 -6.54
CA ARG A 31 1.78 -8.77 -6.44
C ARG A 31 0.89 -8.09 -7.48
N GLU A 32 0.89 -8.57 -8.72
CA GLU A 32 0.03 -8.06 -9.79
C GLU A 32 -1.45 -8.34 -9.50
N ALA A 33 -1.80 -9.54 -9.04
CA ALA A 33 -3.16 -9.89 -8.64
C ALA A 33 -3.65 -9.02 -7.49
N ILE A 34 -2.78 -8.75 -6.49
CA ILE A 34 -3.09 -7.82 -5.40
C ILE A 34 -3.34 -6.41 -5.96
N LYS A 35 -2.47 -5.91 -6.84
CA LYS A 35 -2.64 -4.57 -7.42
C LYS A 35 -3.94 -4.42 -8.21
N GLN A 36 -4.37 -5.46 -8.90
CA GLN A 36 -5.63 -5.47 -9.65
C GLN A 36 -6.85 -5.47 -8.72
N ASN A 37 -6.80 -6.24 -7.63
CA ASN A 37 -7.90 -6.37 -6.66
C ASN A 37 -7.83 -5.34 -5.51
N LEU A 38 -6.81 -4.48 -5.49
CA LEU A 38 -6.57 -3.52 -4.42
C LEU A 38 -7.79 -2.62 -4.13
N PRO A 39 -8.50 -2.06 -5.15
CA PRO A 39 -9.70 -1.27 -4.91
C PRO A 39 -10.80 -2.03 -4.17
N ASP A 40 -10.99 -3.31 -4.51
CA ASP A 40 -12.01 -4.16 -3.89
C ASP A 40 -11.61 -4.52 -2.46
N LEU A 41 -10.35 -4.86 -2.23
CA LEU A 41 -9.83 -5.21 -0.91
C LEU A 41 -9.94 -4.05 0.09
N LEU A 42 -9.55 -2.84 -0.31
CA LEU A 42 -9.67 -1.65 0.56
C LEU A 42 -11.13 -1.29 0.89
N SER A 43 -12.06 -1.78 0.07
CA SER A 43 -13.49 -1.54 0.20
C SER A 43 -14.20 -2.54 1.12
N GLU A 44 -13.51 -3.56 1.62
CA GLU A 44 -14.07 -4.55 2.54
C GLU A 44 -14.14 -4.03 3.99
N GLU A 45 -15.35 -4.06 4.57
CA GLU A 45 -15.61 -3.45 5.88
C GLU A 45 -14.88 -4.16 7.03
N ASN A 46 -14.59 -5.45 6.85
CA ASN A 46 -13.89 -6.28 7.82
C ASN A 46 -12.49 -5.75 8.16
N ILE A 47 -11.86 -5.05 7.22
CA ILE A 47 -10.49 -4.53 7.41
C ILE A 47 -10.50 -3.29 8.30
N VAL A 48 -11.52 -2.43 8.16
CA VAL A 48 -11.62 -1.16 8.90
C VAL A 48 -11.97 -1.38 10.37
N LEU A 49 -12.71 -2.46 10.66
CA LEU A 49 -13.18 -2.83 12.00
C LEU A 49 -12.23 -3.76 12.77
N SER A 50 -11.11 -4.19 12.18
CA SER A 50 -10.25 -5.24 12.77
C SER A 50 -8.85 -4.75 13.19
N ASP A 51 -8.33 -5.38 14.24
CA ASP A 51 -7.04 -5.09 14.91
C ASP A 51 -5.79 -5.51 14.11
N GLY A 52 -5.84 -5.48 12.77
CA GLY A 52 -4.67 -5.69 11.90
C GLY A 52 -4.14 -7.14 11.82
N LYS A 53 -4.80 -8.11 12.46
CA LYS A 53 -4.39 -9.54 12.49
C LYS A 53 -5.12 -10.43 11.48
N GLN A 54 -6.00 -9.88 10.64
CA GLN A 54 -6.73 -10.67 9.67
C GLN A 54 -5.84 -11.04 8.47
N ILE A 55 -6.00 -12.28 8.02
CA ILE A 55 -5.39 -12.82 6.81
C ILE A 55 -6.44 -12.74 5.72
N ILE A 56 -6.10 -12.08 4.61
CA ILE A 56 -6.99 -11.91 3.46
C ILE A 56 -6.63 -12.96 2.41
N LYS A 57 -7.64 -13.61 1.86
CA LYS A 57 -7.47 -14.64 0.84
C LYS A 57 -7.77 -14.06 -0.53
N ILE A 58 -6.79 -14.05 -1.41
CA ILE A 58 -6.95 -13.59 -2.79
C ILE A 58 -6.92 -14.79 -3.74
N PRO A 59 -7.96 -14.98 -4.57
CA PRO A 59 -7.92 -16.00 -5.61
C PRO A 59 -6.86 -15.63 -6.65
N ILE A 60 -5.87 -16.49 -6.84
CA ILE A 60 -4.90 -16.38 -7.92
C ILE A 60 -5.21 -17.42 -9.00
N ARG A 61 -5.23 -16.97 -10.26
CA ARG A 61 -5.33 -17.88 -11.41
C ARG A 61 -4.04 -18.69 -11.48
N SER A 62 -4.09 -19.93 -11.02
CA SER A 62 -3.05 -20.90 -11.28
C SER A 62 -3.18 -21.39 -12.72
N MET A 63 -2.04 -21.56 -13.40
CA MET A 63 -2.03 -22.32 -14.64
C MET A 63 -1.72 -23.75 -14.26
N GLU A 64 -2.62 -24.67 -14.55
CA GLU A 64 -2.31 -26.09 -14.40
C GLU A 64 -1.16 -26.46 -15.36
N GLU A 65 -0.21 -27.22 -14.84
CA GLU A 65 0.81 -27.81 -15.71
C GLU A 65 0.15 -28.81 -16.66
N TYR A 66 0.57 -28.81 -17.93
CA TYR A 66 0.08 -29.79 -18.89
C TYR A 66 0.40 -31.20 -18.42
N ARG A 67 -0.64 -31.98 -18.10
CA ARG A 67 -0.50 -33.41 -17.84
C ARG A 67 -0.60 -34.19 -19.14
N PHE A 68 0.34 -35.10 -19.36
CA PHE A 68 0.21 -36.09 -20.42
C PHE A 68 -0.89 -37.07 -20.03
N ILE A 69 -2.04 -36.99 -20.70
CA ILE A 69 -3.10 -37.99 -20.60
C ILE A 69 -2.85 -39.04 -21.67
N TYR A 70 -2.76 -40.30 -21.28
CA TYR A 70 -2.69 -41.39 -22.25
C TYR A 70 -3.99 -41.42 -23.06
N ASN A 71 -3.85 -41.31 -24.39
CA ASN A 71 -4.99 -41.46 -25.29
C ASN A 71 -5.40 -42.94 -25.33
N ASN A 72 -6.43 -43.30 -24.56
CA ASN A 72 -6.96 -44.66 -24.50
C ASN A 72 -7.77 -45.05 -25.75
N GLY A 73 -8.19 -44.08 -26.57
CA GLY A 73 -8.99 -44.31 -27.79
C GLY A 73 -8.23 -44.98 -28.95
N LYS A 74 -6.90 -45.06 -28.88
CA LYS A 74 -6.07 -45.78 -29.88
C LYS A 74 -5.58 -47.15 -29.41
N ARG A 75 -6.09 -47.67 -28.29
CA ARG A 75 -5.80 -49.08 -27.93
C ARG A 75 -6.53 -49.99 -28.91
N LYS A 76 -5.80 -50.95 -29.51
CA LYS A 76 -6.42 -52.10 -30.18
C LYS A 76 -7.13 -52.89 -29.09
N HIS A 77 -8.43 -52.70 -28.95
CA HIS A 77 -9.26 -53.50 -28.05
C HIS A 77 -9.42 -54.89 -28.68
N VAL A 78 -8.99 -55.93 -27.98
CA VAL A 78 -9.39 -57.29 -28.27
C VAL A 78 -10.66 -57.56 -27.47
N GLY A 79 -11.79 -57.67 -28.15
CA GLY A 79 -13.06 -58.06 -27.54
C GLY A 79 -13.17 -59.58 -27.52
N GLN A 80 -13.58 -60.15 -26.39
CA GLN A 80 -13.94 -61.56 -26.28
C GLN A 80 -15.48 -61.63 -26.35
N GLY A 81 -16.01 -62.28 -27.38
CA GLY A 81 -17.45 -62.54 -27.50
C GLY A 81 -17.85 -63.80 -26.72
N ASP A 82 -19.13 -63.91 -26.38
CA ASP A 82 -19.69 -65.03 -25.60
C ASP A 82 -19.85 -66.35 -26.38
N GLY A 83 -19.26 -66.45 -27.59
CA GLY A 83 -19.17 -67.69 -28.36
C GLY A 83 -20.05 -67.78 -29.62
N ASP A 84 -21.07 -66.92 -29.75
CA ASP A 84 -22.03 -66.94 -30.89
C ASP A 84 -21.88 -65.74 -31.87
N SER A 85 -20.79 -64.98 -31.79
CA SER A 85 -20.62 -63.74 -32.59
C SER A 85 -20.31 -64.02 -34.07
N GLN A 86 -20.93 -63.26 -34.98
CA GLN A 86 -20.67 -63.33 -36.43
C GLN A 86 -19.75 -62.19 -36.92
N VAL A 87 -19.14 -62.37 -38.09
CA VAL A 87 -18.28 -61.37 -38.71
C VAL A 87 -19.12 -60.15 -39.10
N GLY A 88 -19.02 -59.08 -38.29
CA GLY A 88 -19.76 -57.82 -38.49
C GLY A 88 -20.37 -57.23 -37.21
N ASP A 89 -20.42 -58.00 -36.12
CA ASP A 89 -21.04 -57.56 -34.87
C ASP A 89 -20.20 -56.52 -34.11
N ILE A 90 -20.86 -55.46 -33.64
CA ILE A 90 -20.25 -54.38 -32.85
C ILE A 90 -20.22 -54.81 -31.39
N LEU A 91 -19.04 -55.19 -30.88
CA LEU A 91 -18.84 -55.72 -29.51
C LEU A 91 -18.70 -54.63 -28.43
N GLY A 92 -18.85 -53.34 -28.77
CA GLY A 92 -18.85 -52.23 -27.81
C GLY A 92 -18.73 -50.86 -28.48
N THR A 93 -19.44 -49.85 -27.95
CA THR A 93 -19.34 -48.44 -28.36
C THR A 93 -18.87 -47.61 -27.18
N ASP A 94 -17.90 -46.71 -27.36
CA ASP A 94 -17.48 -45.79 -26.30
C ASP A 94 -18.63 -44.85 -25.93
N PRO A 95 -18.90 -44.60 -24.63
CA PRO A 95 -19.94 -43.65 -24.22
C PRO A 95 -19.56 -42.24 -24.70
N GLN A 96 -20.36 -41.69 -25.60
CA GLN A 96 -20.17 -40.35 -26.13
C GLN A 96 -20.49 -39.32 -25.04
N SER A 97 -19.50 -38.50 -24.66
CA SER A 97 -19.70 -37.41 -23.69
C SER A 97 -20.65 -36.36 -24.28
N GLY A 98 -21.92 -36.39 -23.87
CA GLY A 98 -22.92 -35.41 -24.28
C GLY A 98 -22.61 -34.02 -23.75
N SER A 99 -22.59 -33.01 -24.62
CA SER A 99 -22.50 -31.60 -24.25
C SER A 99 -23.85 -31.11 -23.70
N GLY A 100 -23.89 -30.73 -22.42
CA GLY A 100 -25.09 -30.29 -21.72
C GLY A 100 -25.59 -28.91 -22.18
N LYS A 101 -26.82 -28.86 -22.69
CA LYS A 101 -27.69 -27.67 -22.71
C LYS A 101 -28.88 -27.92 -21.77
N GLY A 102 -28.64 -27.80 -20.47
CA GLY A 102 -29.70 -27.87 -19.45
C GLY A 102 -29.38 -26.92 -18.30
N GLU A 103 -30.40 -26.24 -17.77
CA GLU A 103 -30.35 -25.39 -16.57
C GLU A 103 -30.25 -26.24 -15.29
N GLY A 104 -29.22 -27.08 -15.20
CA GLY A 104 -28.85 -27.83 -14.01
C GLY A 104 -27.40 -27.52 -13.65
N ALA A 105 -27.05 -27.55 -12.36
CA ALA A 105 -25.67 -27.42 -11.91
C ALA A 105 -24.80 -28.44 -12.67
N GLY A 106 -23.78 -27.96 -13.37
CA GLY A 106 -22.92 -28.79 -14.20
C GLY A 106 -22.13 -29.79 -13.35
N ASP A 107 -22.06 -31.04 -13.82
CA ASP A 107 -21.32 -32.13 -13.18
C ASP A 107 -19.82 -32.10 -13.50
N GLN A 108 -19.34 -30.97 -14.05
CA GLN A 108 -17.93 -30.75 -14.32
C GLN A 108 -17.26 -30.20 -13.05
N PRO A 109 -16.10 -30.76 -12.64
CA PRO A 109 -15.33 -30.17 -11.56
C PRO A 109 -15.00 -28.71 -11.92
N GLY A 110 -15.31 -27.79 -11.02
CA GLY A 110 -14.95 -26.38 -11.17
C GLY A 110 -13.44 -26.20 -11.17
N ASP A 111 -12.97 -25.07 -11.68
CA ASP A 111 -11.54 -24.76 -11.70
C ASP A 111 -11.00 -24.64 -10.27
N ASP A 112 -9.87 -25.31 -9.98
CA ASP A 112 -9.17 -25.20 -8.71
C ASP A 112 -8.53 -23.80 -8.59
N VAL A 113 -9.18 -22.92 -7.84
CA VAL A 113 -8.65 -21.59 -7.54
C VAL A 113 -7.67 -21.70 -6.38
N VAL A 114 -6.40 -21.42 -6.64
CA VAL A 114 -5.40 -21.33 -5.58
C VAL A 114 -5.62 -20.03 -4.82
N GLU A 115 -5.81 -20.10 -3.52
CA GLU A 115 -5.94 -18.93 -2.65
C GLU A 115 -4.56 -18.53 -2.12
N ALA A 116 -4.18 -17.27 -2.29
CA ALA A 116 -3.01 -16.68 -1.64
C ALA A 116 -3.43 -15.99 -0.35
N GLU A 117 -2.81 -16.36 0.77
CA GLU A 117 -3.00 -15.71 2.07
C GLU A 117 -2.06 -14.50 2.20
N ILE A 118 -2.63 -13.33 2.46
CA ILE A 118 -1.91 -12.05 2.52
C ILE A 118 -2.23 -11.34 3.82
N SER A 119 -1.21 -10.74 4.42
CA SER A 119 -1.35 -9.92 5.61
C SER A 119 -1.77 -8.48 5.28
N ILE A 120 -2.51 -7.82 6.18
CA ILE A 120 -2.84 -6.40 6.03
C ILE A 120 -1.56 -5.55 5.89
N ALA A 121 -0.47 -5.92 6.57
CA ALA A 121 0.80 -5.20 6.49
C ALA A 121 1.44 -5.25 5.08
N GLU A 122 1.24 -6.32 4.31
CA GLU A 122 1.69 -6.43 2.92
C GLU A 122 0.81 -5.63 1.96
N LEU A 123 -0.51 -5.64 2.18
CA LEU A 123 -1.45 -4.81 1.44
C LEU A 123 -1.11 -3.32 1.62
N GLU A 124 -0.86 -2.91 2.86
CA GLU A 124 -0.41 -1.56 3.22
C GLU A 124 0.89 -1.18 2.52
N ASN A 125 1.90 -2.06 2.50
CA ASN A 125 3.14 -1.79 1.78
C ASN A 125 2.88 -1.47 0.31
N LEU A 126 2.07 -2.29 -0.36
CA LEU A 126 1.77 -2.12 -1.77
C LEU A 126 0.94 -0.86 -2.05
N LEU A 127 0.03 -0.51 -1.14
CA LEU A 127 -0.74 0.72 -1.22
C LEU A 127 0.15 1.96 -1.01
N PHE A 128 0.95 1.96 0.05
CA PHE A 128 1.72 3.13 0.49
C PHE A 128 2.93 3.42 -0.39
N GLU A 129 3.46 2.43 -1.12
CA GLU A 129 4.47 2.66 -2.17
C GLU A 129 4.02 3.67 -3.22
N GLU A 130 2.71 3.84 -3.44
CA GLU A 130 2.16 4.74 -4.45
C GLU A 130 1.69 6.09 -3.87
N LEU A 131 1.75 6.29 -2.55
CA LEU A 131 1.20 7.46 -1.86
C LEU A 131 2.29 8.31 -1.18
N GLU A 132 2.22 9.63 -1.35
CA GLU A 132 3.09 10.61 -0.69
C GLU A 132 2.32 11.89 -0.38
N LEU A 133 2.70 12.61 0.67
CA LEU A 133 2.14 13.93 0.98
C LEU A 133 2.51 14.95 -0.13
N PRO A 134 1.53 15.55 -0.80
CA PRO A 134 1.77 16.50 -1.88
C PRO A 134 2.26 17.86 -1.35
N TYR A 135 2.99 18.61 -2.19
CA TYR A 135 3.46 19.95 -1.89
C TYR A 135 4.18 20.08 -0.53
N MET A 136 4.87 19.02 -0.09
CA MET A 136 5.58 19.02 1.17
C MET A 136 6.75 20.01 1.10
N LYS A 137 6.74 21.03 1.96
CA LYS A 137 7.78 22.05 2.02
C LYS A 137 8.76 21.71 3.15
N ARG A 138 10.05 21.96 2.91
CA ARG A 138 11.06 21.92 3.96
C ARG A 138 10.89 23.14 4.87
N LYS A 139 10.74 22.93 6.18
CA LYS A 139 10.55 24.00 7.17
C LYS A 139 11.86 24.28 7.91
N GLU A 140 12.03 25.52 8.40
CA GLU A 140 13.33 26.05 8.88
C GLU A 140 13.77 25.48 10.23
N LYS A 141 12.86 25.25 11.16
CA LYS A 141 13.18 24.60 12.44
C LYS A 141 12.94 23.11 12.31
N GLN A 142 14.01 22.42 11.90
CA GLN A 142 14.10 20.97 11.97
C GLN A 142 14.22 20.61 13.45
N GLU A 143 13.28 19.83 13.99
CA GLU A 143 13.63 19.02 15.17
C GLU A 143 14.70 18.04 14.69
N ILE A 144 15.95 18.34 15.05
CA ILE A 144 17.11 17.51 14.72
C ILE A 144 17.00 16.27 15.60
N GLU A 145 16.38 15.22 15.09
CA GLU A 145 16.51 13.89 15.65
C GLU A 145 17.48 13.07 14.80
N THR A 146 18.49 12.54 15.49
CA THR A 146 19.51 11.65 14.94
C THR A 146 18.94 10.24 14.96
N THR A 147 18.36 9.78 13.84
CA THR A 147 17.69 8.47 13.83
C THR A 147 18.45 7.40 13.03
N ASP A 148 19.32 7.77 12.10
CA ASP A 148 19.89 6.79 11.16
C ASP A 148 21.42 6.68 11.24
N VAL A 149 21.86 5.46 11.49
CA VAL A 149 23.27 5.06 11.68
C VAL A 149 23.75 4.45 10.38
N ARG A 150 24.48 5.22 9.56
CA ARG A 150 25.01 4.70 8.29
C ARG A 150 26.46 4.28 8.45
N PHE A 151 26.75 3.00 8.24
CA PHE A 151 28.12 2.49 8.17
C PHE A 151 28.76 2.88 6.82
N THR A 152 29.36 4.07 6.76
CA THR A 152 29.97 4.64 5.54
C THR A 152 31.46 4.37 5.45
N ASP A 153 32.16 4.34 6.57
CA ASP A 153 33.62 4.42 6.60
C ASP A 153 34.27 3.21 7.31
N VAL A 154 35.52 2.93 6.93
CA VAL A 154 36.34 1.86 7.52
C VAL A 154 37.68 2.42 7.95
N ARG A 155 37.88 2.48 9.28
CA ARG A 155 39.08 3.04 9.90
C ARG A 155 40.02 1.96 10.41
N ARG A 156 41.31 2.31 10.58
CA ARG A 156 42.32 1.40 11.14
C ARG A 156 42.26 1.26 12.66
N LYS A 157 41.59 2.19 13.34
CA LYS A 157 41.39 2.21 14.79
C LYS A 157 39.92 2.44 15.10
N GLY A 158 39.39 1.75 16.10
CA GLY A 158 37.97 1.82 16.47
C GLY A 158 37.66 0.88 17.65
N ILE A 159 36.38 0.82 18.00
CA ILE A 159 35.87 -0.04 19.08
C ILE A 159 35.93 -1.51 18.62
N MET A 160 36.42 -2.40 19.48
CA MET A 160 36.66 -3.81 19.12
C MET A 160 35.40 -4.56 18.65
N SER A 161 34.23 -4.14 19.13
CA SER A 161 32.93 -4.68 18.70
C SER A 161 32.61 -4.44 17.23
N ASN A 162 33.16 -3.39 16.60
CA ASN A 162 32.85 -3.01 15.21
C ASN A 162 33.89 -3.50 14.20
N ILE A 163 34.72 -4.48 14.57
CA ILE A 163 35.76 -4.99 13.68
C ILE A 163 35.16 -5.64 12.42
N ASP A 164 35.58 -5.16 11.25
CA ASP A 164 35.31 -5.83 9.98
C ASP A 164 36.27 -7.00 9.82
N LYS A 165 35.83 -8.18 10.28
CA LYS A 165 36.62 -9.42 10.24
C LYS A 165 37.11 -9.73 8.82
N LYS A 166 36.24 -9.56 7.81
CA LYS A 166 36.57 -9.89 6.41
C LYS A 166 37.65 -8.97 5.87
N ARG A 167 37.52 -7.66 6.05
CA ARG A 167 38.54 -6.68 5.60
C ARG A 167 39.83 -6.81 6.39
N THR A 168 39.75 -7.09 7.69
CA THR A 168 40.93 -7.31 8.55
C THR A 168 41.75 -8.51 8.09
N ILE A 169 41.10 -9.64 7.83
CA ILE A 169 41.76 -10.86 7.31
C ILE A 169 42.36 -10.60 5.93
N LEU A 170 41.67 -9.86 5.07
CA LEU A 170 42.16 -9.51 3.74
C LEU A 170 43.42 -8.65 3.79
N GLU A 171 43.49 -7.68 4.71
CA GLU A 171 44.67 -6.83 4.89
C GLU A 171 45.85 -7.62 5.48
N ASN A 172 45.61 -8.51 6.44
CA ASN A 172 46.61 -9.44 6.94
C ASN A 172 47.20 -10.30 5.82
N LEU A 173 46.33 -10.88 4.97
CA LEU A 173 46.77 -11.69 3.83
C LEU A 173 47.56 -10.86 2.82
N ARG A 174 47.14 -9.61 2.54
CA ARG A 174 47.87 -8.69 1.66
C ARG A 174 49.26 -8.35 2.20
N ARG A 175 49.38 -8.09 3.50
CA ARG A 175 50.67 -7.81 4.15
C ARG A 175 51.58 -9.03 4.07
N ASN A 176 51.10 -10.20 4.49
CA ASN A 176 51.91 -11.41 4.48
C ASN A 176 52.28 -11.85 3.04
N SER A 177 51.39 -11.63 2.07
CA SER A 177 51.67 -11.86 0.64
C SER A 177 52.79 -10.96 0.11
N ARG A 178 52.86 -9.69 0.53
CA ARG A 178 53.99 -8.78 0.20
C ARG A 178 55.31 -9.25 0.81
N GLU A 179 55.25 -9.91 1.95
CA GLU A 179 56.41 -10.53 2.62
C GLU A 179 56.74 -11.93 2.05
N GLY A 180 56.06 -12.38 1.00
CA GLY A 180 56.30 -13.65 0.32
C GLY A 180 55.66 -14.87 0.98
N ARG A 181 54.78 -14.67 1.96
CA ARG A 181 54.10 -15.74 2.71
C ARG A 181 52.58 -15.52 2.69
N PRO A 182 51.84 -15.94 1.66
CA PRO A 182 50.40 -15.68 1.55
C PRO A 182 49.57 -16.58 2.50
N LEU A 183 49.71 -16.36 3.80
CA LEU A 183 49.03 -17.10 4.87
C LEU A 183 48.34 -16.14 5.83
N ILE A 184 47.24 -16.57 6.45
CA ILE A 184 46.50 -15.78 7.45
C ILE A 184 47.10 -16.11 8.82
N ALA A 185 48.08 -15.33 9.26
CA ALA A 185 48.69 -15.47 10.58
C ALA A 185 49.25 -14.16 11.09
N GLY A 186 49.34 -14.03 12.42
CA GLY A 186 49.92 -12.89 13.11
C GLY A 186 49.22 -11.59 12.76
N ILE A 187 47.94 -11.45 13.15
CA ILE A 187 47.18 -10.21 12.94
C ILE A 187 47.86 -9.09 13.72
N SER A 188 48.39 -8.11 12.98
CA SER A 188 49.01 -6.90 13.54
C SER A 188 47.93 -5.84 13.80
N PRO A 189 48.12 -4.91 14.75
CA PRO A 189 47.26 -3.74 14.91
C PRO A 189 46.99 -2.95 13.61
N ASP A 190 47.94 -2.96 12.67
CA ASP A 190 47.81 -2.29 11.37
C ASP A 190 46.88 -3.00 10.39
N ASP A 191 46.62 -4.29 10.60
CA ASP A 191 45.72 -5.10 9.78
C ASP A 191 44.25 -4.84 10.16
N LEU A 192 44.00 -4.31 11.37
CA LEU A 192 42.66 -4.09 11.90
C LEU A 192 41.88 -3.07 11.07
N ARG A 193 40.63 -3.41 10.75
CA ARG A 193 39.68 -2.55 10.06
C ARG A 193 38.39 -2.52 10.86
N PHE A 194 37.93 -1.33 11.22
CA PHE A 194 36.72 -1.11 12.01
C PHE A 194 35.69 -0.39 11.16
N LYS A 195 34.44 -0.87 11.19
CA LYS A 195 33.32 -0.14 10.61
C LYS A 195 33.00 1.03 11.53
N THR A 196 33.01 2.23 10.98
CA THR A 196 32.51 3.42 11.66
C THR A 196 31.17 3.78 11.07
N TRP A 197 30.25 4.19 11.94
CA TRP A 197 29.03 4.85 11.51
C TRP A 197 29.21 6.35 11.57
N GLU A 198 28.47 7.02 10.71
CA GLU A 198 28.19 8.44 10.84
C GLU A 198 26.70 8.59 11.11
N ASP A 199 26.41 9.46 12.07
CA ASP A 199 25.06 9.88 12.39
C ASP A 199 24.59 10.81 11.27
N ILE A 200 23.60 10.38 10.50
CA ILE A 200 23.01 11.22 9.47
C ILE A 200 21.80 11.92 10.07
N VAL A 201 21.87 13.25 10.14
CA VAL A 201 20.70 14.07 10.44
C VAL A 201 19.77 14.01 9.23
N LYS A 202 18.68 13.25 9.35
CA LYS A 202 17.59 13.31 8.40
C LYS A 202 16.68 14.48 8.83
N PRO A 203 16.57 15.56 8.04
CA PRO A 203 15.64 16.62 8.35
C PRO A 203 14.22 16.06 8.28
N GLN A 204 13.52 16.01 9.41
CA GLN A 204 12.11 15.63 9.43
C GLN A 204 11.26 16.89 9.31
N ASN A 205 10.35 16.86 8.35
CA ASN A 205 9.34 17.91 8.20
C ASN A 205 8.14 17.49 9.04
N SER A 206 7.79 18.29 10.04
CA SER A 206 6.56 18.08 10.80
C SER A 206 5.35 18.35 9.90
N ALA A 207 4.40 17.42 9.89
CA ALA A 207 3.14 17.58 9.20
C ALA A 207 1.98 17.34 10.16
N VAL A 208 0.93 18.15 10.02
CA VAL A 208 -0.32 17.98 10.74
C VAL A 208 -1.44 17.72 9.75
N ILE A 209 -2.23 16.70 10.04
CA ILE A 209 -3.41 16.33 9.28
C ILE A 209 -4.63 16.69 10.09
N ILE A 210 -5.54 17.46 9.50
CA ILE A 210 -6.80 17.84 10.14
C ILE A 210 -7.91 17.07 9.43
N ALA A 211 -8.35 15.98 10.06
CA ALA A 211 -9.41 15.11 9.56
C ALA A 211 -10.76 15.66 10.04
N MET A 212 -11.57 16.18 9.12
CA MET A 212 -12.91 16.69 9.38
C MET A 212 -13.94 15.73 8.79
N MET A 213 -14.87 15.26 9.61
CA MET A 213 -15.96 14.38 9.16
C MET A 213 -17.30 14.94 9.62
N ASP A 214 -18.22 15.00 8.69
CA ASP A 214 -19.62 15.27 8.96
C ASP A 214 -20.25 14.10 9.74
N THR A 215 -20.98 14.40 10.80
CA THR A 215 -21.69 13.42 11.63
C THR A 215 -23.19 13.66 11.62
N SER A 216 -23.68 14.48 10.69
CA SER A 216 -25.09 14.83 10.53
C SER A 216 -26.00 13.64 10.21
N GLY A 217 -27.30 13.91 10.26
CA GLY A 217 -28.33 12.91 9.98
C GLY A 217 -28.42 12.50 8.51
N SER A 218 -27.92 13.30 7.57
CA SER A 218 -27.95 13.00 6.14
C SER A 218 -26.92 11.93 5.75
N MET A 219 -25.85 11.78 6.54
CA MET A 219 -24.87 10.72 6.38
C MET A 219 -25.41 9.36 6.84
N GLY A 220 -25.79 8.55 5.86
CA GLY A 220 -26.21 7.17 6.03
C GLY A 220 -25.06 6.22 6.37
N SER A 221 -25.37 4.91 6.37
CA SER A 221 -24.38 3.86 6.65
C SER A 221 -23.28 3.82 5.60
N PHE A 222 -23.62 4.01 4.33
CA PHE A 222 -22.67 4.00 3.21
C PHE A 222 -21.72 5.19 3.24
N GLU A 223 -22.23 6.39 3.52
CA GLU A 223 -21.43 7.63 3.58
C GLU A 223 -20.46 7.59 4.76
N LYS A 224 -20.95 7.16 5.93
CA LYS A 224 -20.11 6.94 7.12
C LYS A 224 -19.07 5.86 6.86
N TYR A 225 -19.45 4.77 6.19
CA TYR A 225 -18.51 3.72 5.81
C TYR A 225 -17.37 4.27 4.95
N CYS A 226 -17.67 4.95 3.84
CA CYS A 226 -16.65 5.46 2.92
C CYS A 226 -15.70 6.47 3.60
N ALA A 227 -16.25 7.38 4.41
CA ALA A 227 -15.45 8.35 5.16
C ALA A 227 -14.54 7.65 6.19
N ARG A 228 -15.07 6.72 6.97
CA ARG A 228 -14.30 5.97 7.98
C ARG A 228 -13.20 5.12 7.33
N SER A 229 -13.50 4.42 6.25
CA SER A 229 -12.52 3.64 5.50
C SER A 229 -11.39 4.52 4.97
N PHE A 230 -11.72 5.68 4.39
CA PHE A 230 -10.71 6.63 3.91
C PHE A 230 -9.79 7.10 5.05
N PHE A 231 -10.38 7.57 6.15
CA PHE A 231 -9.60 8.07 7.27
C PHE A 231 -8.78 6.96 7.94
N PHE A 232 -9.31 5.74 8.05
CA PHE A 232 -8.57 4.58 8.55
C PHE A 232 -7.32 4.26 7.72
N TRP A 233 -7.46 4.19 6.39
CA TRP A 233 -6.30 3.94 5.52
C TRP A 233 -5.31 5.11 5.55
N MET A 234 -5.82 6.33 5.64
CA MET A 234 -5.00 7.53 5.75
C MET A 234 -4.20 7.54 7.07
N THR A 235 -4.81 7.26 8.23
CA THR A 235 -4.08 7.26 9.51
C THR A 235 -2.96 6.21 9.51
N ARG A 236 -3.24 5.02 8.98
CA ARG A 236 -2.24 3.95 8.84
C ARG A 236 -1.12 4.31 7.88
N PHE A 237 -1.47 4.88 6.72
CA PHE A 237 -0.50 5.38 5.75
C PHE A 237 0.47 6.36 6.41
N LEU A 238 -0.06 7.37 7.08
CA LEU A 238 0.72 8.46 7.65
C LEU A 238 1.62 7.99 8.78
N ARG A 239 1.08 7.20 9.73
CA ARG A 239 1.85 6.64 10.85
C ARG A 239 2.97 5.72 10.40
N ARG A 240 2.82 5.06 9.25
CA ARG A 240 3.82 4.13 8.71
C ARG A 240 4.89 4.82 7.88
N GLN A 241 4.50 5.79 7.05
CA GLN A 241 5.41 6.45 6.12
C GLN A 241 6.18 7.61 6.79
N TYR A 242 5.62 8.22 7.83
CA TYR A 242 6.18 9.40 8.48
C TYR A 242 6.25 9.22 10.00
N GLU A 243 7.45 9.40 10.57
CA GLU A 243 7.68 9.26 12.01
C GLU A 243 7.04 10.38 12.85
N LYS A 244 7.00 11.61 12.31
CA LYS A 244 6.45 12.81 12.97
C LYS A 244 5.24 13.37 12.23
N VAL A 245 4.10 12.70 12.37
CA VAL A 245 2.80 13.21 11.91
C VAL A 245 1.81 13.24 13.06
N GLU A 246 1.23 14.42 13.26
CA GLU A 246 0.11 14.61 14.16
C GLU A 246 -1.20 14.60 13.39
N ILE A 247 -2.21 13.94 13.94
CA ILE A 247 -3.53 13.82 13.33
C ILE A 247 -4.55 14.35 14.33
N VAL A 248 -5.30 15.36 13.90
CA VAL A 248 -6.37 15.98 14.67
C VAL A 248 -7.70 15.61 14.03
N PHE A 249 -8.62 15.09 14.83
CA PHE A 249 -9.95 14.68 14.37
C PHE A 249 -11.00 15.71 14.81
N ILE A 250 -11.78 16.19 13.85
CA ILE A 250 -12.88 17.13 14.05
C ILE A 250 -14.15 16.47 13.54
N ALA A 251 -15.10 16.24 14.44
CA ALA A 251 -16.46 15.86 14.08
C ALA A 251 -17.33 17.12 14.06
N HIS A 252 -18.21 17.25 13.07
CA HIS A 252 -19.13 18.39 13.00
C HIS A 252 -20.53 17.98 12.56
N HIS A 253 -21.51 18.70 13.10
CA HIS A 253 -22.90 18.69 12.67
C HIS A 253 -23.35 20.16 12.60
N THR A 254 -24.12 20.64 13.56
CA THR A 254 -24.37 22.09 13.76
C THR A 254 -23.20 22.78 14.47
N GLU A 255 -22.44 22.04 15.28
CA GLU A 255 -21.25 22.50 15.97
C GLU A 255 -20.08 21.55 15.70
N ALA A 256 -18.87 22.09 15.63
CA ALA A 256 -17.65 21.31 15.45
C ALA A 256 -16.92 21.10 16.77
N LYS A 257 -16.45 19.88 17.00
CA LYS A 257 -15.69 19.49 18.21
C LYS A 257 -14.47 18.68 17.81
N GLU A 258 -13.37 18.94 18.51
CA GLU A 258 -12.22 18.04 18.47
C GLU A 258 -12.55 16.77 19.25
N VAL A 259 -12.32 15.62 18.64
CA VAL A 259 -12.65 14.30 19.17
C VAL A 259 -11.44 13.39 19.12
N THR A 260 -11.47 12.29 19.87
CA THR A 260 -10.44 11.26 19.77
C THR A 260 -10.63 10.41 18.51
N GLU A 261 -9.60 9.64 18.15
CA GLU A 261 -9.69 8.69 17.03
C GLU A 261 -10.85 7.68 17.22
N GLU A 262 -10.98 7.13 18.42
CA GLU A 262 -12.06 6.19 18.75
C GLU A 262 -13.45 6.83 18.62
N GLU A 263 -13.63 8.03 19.17
CA GLU A 263 -14.89 8.78 19.06
C GLU A 263 -15.20 9.11 17.60
N PHE A 264 -14.21 9.54 16.83
CA PHE A 264 -14.37 9.85 15.40
C PHE A 264 -14.93 8.66 14.62
N PHE A 265 -14.46 7.44 14.89
CA PHE A 265 -14.92 6.24 14.18
C PHE A 265 -16.19 5.59 14.75
N THR A 266 -16.56 5.85 16.01
CA THR A 266 -17.69 5.16 16.66
C THR A 266 -18.93 6.04 16.84
N ARG A 267 -18.75 7.37 16.92
CA ARG A 267 -19.82 8.30 17.24
C ARG A 267 -20.89 8.33 16.14
N GLY A 268 -22.14 8.28 16.57
CA GLY A 268 -23.32 8.52 15.73
C GLY A 268 -24.01 9.76 16.25
N GLU A 269 -24.07 10.81 15.44
CA GLU A 269 -24.85 11.99 15.74
C GLU A 269 -25.99 12.14 14.72
N SER A 270 -27.01 12.88 15.15
CA SER A 270 -28.16 13.24 14.34
C SER A 270 -28.35 14.74 14.48
N GLY A 271 -28.55 15.43 13.37
CA GLY A 271 -28.62 16.89 13.34
C GLY A 271 -28.51 17.41 11.91
N GLY A 272 -28.69 18.72 11.76
CA GLY A 272 -28.38 19.41 10.50
C GLY A 272 -26.89 19.65 10.34
N THR A 273 -26.50 20.09 9.15
CA THR A 273 -25.09 20.29 8.76
C THR A 273 -24.78 21.78 8.61
N ILE A 274 -23.77 22.25 9.35
CA ILE A 274 -23.17 23.57 9.22
C ILE A 274 -21.65 23.39 9.06
N CYS A 275 -21.21 23.24 7.81
CA CYS A 275 -19.81 22.97 7.48
C CYS A 275 -18.85 24.06 7.93
N SER A 276 -19.28 25.33 7.98
CA SER A 276 -18.39 26.42 8.41
C SER A 276 -17.88 26.25 9.84
N SER A 277 -18.65 25.55 10.69
CA SER A 277 -18.24 25.27 12.08
C SER A 277 -16.93 24.47 12.12
N ALA A 278 -16.78 23.48 11.23
CA ALA A 278 -15.57 22.65 11.13
C ALA A 278 -14.35 23.48 10.71
N TYR A 279 -14.53 24.38 9.74
CA TYR A 279 -13.43 25.21 9.23
C TYR A 279 -12.97 26.26 10.23
N ILE A 280 -13.90 26.84 10.99
CA ILE A 280 -13.56 27.75 12.10
C ILE A 280 -12.74 26.99 13.14
N LYS A 281 -13.17 25.77 13.51
CA LYS A 281 -12.44 24.97 14.50
C LYS A 281 -11.06 24.55 13.99
N ALA A 282 -10.95 24.23 12.71
CA ALA A 282 -9.67 23.92 12.07
C ALA A 282 -8.71 25.12 12.12
N LEU A 283 -9.17 26.32 11.78
CA LEU A 283 -8.37 27.55 11.88
C LEU A 283 -7.93 27.84 13.32
N GLU A 284 -8.84 27.71 14.29
CA GLU A 284 -8.53 27.87 15.72
C GLU A 284 -7.40 26.92 16.18
N ILE A 285 -7.45 25.67 15.72
CA ILE A 285 -6.45 24.65 16.03
C ILE A 285 -5.11 24.95 15.34
N ILE A 286 -5.15 25.39 14.08
CA ILE A 286 -3.94 25.78 13.32
C ILE A 286 -3.25 26.95 14.03
N ASP A 287 -3.99 28.01 14.37
CA ASP A 287 -3.42 29.21 14.96
C ASP A 287 -2.90 28.99 16.39
N SER A 288 -3.52 28.09 17.16
CA SER A 288 -3.13 27.80 18.55
C SER A 288 -1.98 26.82 18.68
N ARG A 289 -1.95 25.74 17.87
CA ARG A 289 -1.00 24.63 18.03
C ARG A 289 -0.04 24.45 16.86
N TYR A 290 -0.43 24.82 15.64
CA TYR A 290 0.29 24.43 14.42
C TYR A 290 0.62 25.62 13.52
N PRO A 291 1.58 26.47 13.92
CA PRO A 291 1.96 27.61 13.10
C PRO A 291 2.47 27.15 11.72
N PRO A 292 1.97 27.74 10.61
CA PRO A 292 2.32 27.33 9.24
C PRO A 292 3.80 27.46 8.88
N SER A 293 4.57 28.24 9.64
CA SER A 293 6.02 28.35 9.48
C SER A 293 6.77 27.08 9.93
N LEU A 294 6.18 26.28 10.81
CA LEU A 294 6.80 25.09 11.40
C LEU A 294 6.20 23.79 10.85
N TYR A 295 4.89 23.76 10.60
CA TYR A 295 4.18 22.57 10.16
C TYR A 295 3.74 22.67 8.69
N ASN A 296 3.71 21.53 8.01
CA ASN A 296 2.95 21.37 6.78
C ASN A 296 1.53 20.94 7.15
N ILE A 297 0.53 21.67 6.67
CA ILE A 297 -0.86 21.54 7.15
C ILE A 297 -1.73 20.97 6.03
N TYR A 298 -2.46 19.90 6.33
CA TYR A 298 -3.31 19.18 5.38
C TYR A 298 -4.71 18.91 5.96
N PRO A 299 -5.65 19.84 5.79
CA PRO A 299 -7.06 19.63 6.06
C PRO A 299 -7.72 18.74 5.02
N PHE A 300 -8.43 17.71 5.50
CA PHE A 300 -9.30 16.83 4.71
C PHE A 300 -10.70 16.85 5.29
N HIS A 301 -11.69 17.19 4.48
CA HIS A 301 -13.09 17.24 4.88
C HIS A 301 -13.91 16.24 4.08
N PHE A 302 -14.66 15.39 4.77
CA PHE A 302 -15.63 14.47 4.18
C PHE A 302 -17.06 14.82 4.60
N SER A 303 -17.96 14.88 3.62
CA SER A 303 -19.40 15.11 3.79
C SER A 303 -20.17 14.44 2.65
N ASP A 304 -21.49 14.36 2.77
CA ASP A 304 -22.40 13.88 1.72
C ASP A 304 -22.83 14.99 0.73
N GLY A 305 -22.34 16.22 0.93
CA GLY A 305 -22.59 17.36 0.06
C GLY A 305 -23.82 18.19 0.43
N ASP A 306 -24.53 17.83 1.52
CA ASP A 306 -25.64 18.62 2.05
C ASP A 306 -25.14 19.64 3.09
N ASN A 307 -25.58 20.89 2.94
CA ASN A 307 -25.24 21.97 3.85
C ASN A 307 -26.31 23.06 3.77
N LEU A 308 -26.45 23.80 4.86
CA LEU A 308 -27.33 24.95 4.89
C LEU A 308 -26.90 25.99 3.85
N THR A 309 -27.80 26.37 2.95
CA THR A 309 -27.49 27.26 1.82
C THR A 309 -26.94 28.63 2.25
N SER A 310 -27.41 29.17 3.38
CA SER A 310 -26.91 30.41 3.95
C SER A 310 -25.47 30.32 4.48
N ASP A 311 -24.97 29.11 4.73
CA ASP A 311 -23.63 28.86 5.24
C ASP A 311 -22.57 28.72 4.13
N ASN A 312 -23.00 28.41 2.90
CA ASN A 312 -22.11 28.12 1.78
C ASN A 312 -21.14 29.27 1.45
N GLU A 313 -21.61 30.52 1.47
CA GLU A 313 -20.73 31.69 1.24
C GLU A 313 -19.67 31.82 2.33
N ARG A 314 -20.02 31.46 3.57
CA ARG A 314 -19.08 31.46 4.70
C ARG A 314 -18.05 30.36 4.53
N CYS A 315 -18.45 29.15 4.14
CA CYS A 315 -17.55 28.03 3.84
C CYS A 315 -16.50 28.42 2.80
N VAL A 316 -16.91 29.02 1.68
CA VAL A 316 -16.00 29.44 0.61
C VAL A 316 -14.96 30.45 1.11
N ARG A 317 -15.35 31.41 1.95
CA ARG A 317 -14.40 32.36 2.54
C ARG A 317 -13.40 31.68 3.47
N LEU A 318 -13.88 30.81 4.36
CA LEU A 318 -13.03 30.08 5.32
C LEU A 318 -12.06 29.14 4.61
N ILE A 319 -12.49 28.46 3.54
CA ILE A 319 -11.60 27.62 2.72
C ILE A 319 -10.47 28.47 2.12
N LYS A 320 -10.77 29.69 1.62
CA LYS A 320 -9.71 30.58 1.11
C LYS A 320 -8.73 30.99 2.20
N GLU A 321 -9.20 31.24 3.42
CA GLU A 321 -8.32 31.52 4.57
C GLU A 321 -7.43 30.31 4.90
N ILE A 322 -8.02 29.12 4.95
CA ILE A 322 -7.28 27.87 5.18
C ILE A 322 -6.25 27.62 4.07
N LEU A 323 -6.59 27.85 2.80
CA LEU A 323 -5.68 27.66 1.67
C LEU A 323 -4.44 28.58 1.72
N ASN A 324 -4.51 29.74 2.39
CA ASN A 324 -3.35 30.61 2.57
C ASN A 324 -2.32 30.03 3.55
N VAL A 325 -2.78 29.21 4.50
CA VAL A 325 -1.93 28.63 5.55
C VAL A 325 -1.62 27.15 5.33
N ALA A 326 -2.47 26.45 4.57
CA ALA A 326 -2.36 25.02 4.30
C ALA A 326 -1.57 24.71 3.01
N ASN A 327 -1.00 23.52 2.96
CA ASN A 327 -0.35 23.01 1.75
C ASN A 327 -1.39 22.54 0.73
N ILE A 328 -2.45 21.87 1.19
CA ILE A 328 -3.61 21.43 0.40
C ILE A 328 -4.86 21.49 1.26
N PHE A 329 -5.99 21.76 0.63
CA PHE A 329 -7.31 21.44 1.17
C PHE A 329 -7.95 20.33 0.34
N GLY A 330 -8.29 19.21 0.97
CA GLY A 330 -8.95 18.08 0.31
C GLY A 330 -10.42 17.97 0.71
N TYR A 331 -11.32 17.91 -0.26
CA TYR A 331 -12.76 17.71 -0.05
C TYR A 331 -13.24 16.40 -0.67
N GLY A 332 -13.67 15.45 0.17
CA GLY A 332 -14.30 14.21 -0.23
C GLY A 332 -15.82 14.30 -0.13
N GLU A 333 -16.52 14.20 -1.26
CA GLU A 333 -17.99 14.10 -1.23
C GLU A 333 -18.40 12.64 -1.42
N VAL A 334 -19.20 12.09 -0.52
CA VAL A 334 -19.80 10.76 -0.72
C VAL A 334 -21.20 10.90 -1.28
N ASN A 335 -21.39 10.52 -2.54
CA ASN A 335 -22.62 10.76 -3.27
C ASN A 335 -23.00 9.57 -4.15
N GLN A 336 -23.49 8.50 -3.52
CA GLN A 336 -23.89 7.26 -4.19
C GLN A 336 -24.98 7.47 -5.27
N TYR A 337 -25.91 8.38 -5.01
CA TYR A 337 -27.10 8.58 -5.84
C TYR A 337 -27.00 9.78 -6.80
N ASN A 338 -25.81 10.38 -6.95
CA ASN A 338 -25.59 11.57 -7.77
C ASN A 338 -26.58 12.70 -7.47
N ARG A 339 -26.84 12.92 -6.18
CA ARG A 339 -27.72 13.98 -5.66
C ARG A 339 -27.12 15.35 -5.96
N SER A 340 -27.98 16.37 -6.08
CA SER A 340 -27.53 17.75 -6.20
C SER A 340 -26.83 18.19 -4.92
N SER A 341 -25.52 18.38 -4.98
CA SER A 341 -24.69 18.88 -3.87
C SER A 341 -24.69 20.41 -3.84
N THR A 342 -25.14 20.98 -2.71
CA THR A 342 -25.14 22.43 -2.50
C THR A 342 -23.71 22.94 -2.29
N LEU A 343 -22.89 22.15 -1.58
CA LEU A 343 -21.48 22.44 -1.34
C LEU A 343 -20.65 22.39 -2.62
N MET A 344 -20.78 21.34 -3.44
CA MET A 344 -20.00 21.24 -4.67
C MET A 344 -20.34 22.36 -5.65
N SER A 345 -21.61 22.79 -5.69
CA SER A 345 -22.02 23.93 -6.50
C SER A 345 -21.32 25.23 -6.06
N ALA A 346 -21.15 25.43 -4.76
CA ALA A 346 -20.39 26.55 -4.22
C ALA A 346 -18.88 26.40 -4.47
N TYR A 347 -18.33 25.19 -4.31
CA TYR A 347 -16.89 24.91 -4.43
C TYR A 347 -16.38 24.87 -5.87
N LYS A 348 -17.25 24.62 -6.85
CA LYS A 348 -16.87 24.69 -8.29
C LYS A 348 -16.25 26.02 -8.70
N HIS A 349 -16.55 27.10 -7.98
CA HIS A 349 -16.04 28.44 -8.25
C HIS A 349 -14.68 28.70 -7.58
N LEU A 350 -14.18 27.77 -6.77
CA LEU A 350 -12.85 27.81 -6.16
C LEU A 350 -11.83 27.19 -7.12
N GLU A 351 -11.36 27.98 -8.08
CA GLU A 351 -10.22 27.59 -8.91
C GLU A 351 -8.91 27.87 -8.17
N HIS A 352 -8.41 26.86 -7.45
CA HIS A 352 -7.13 26.96 -6.75
C HIS A 352 -6.34 25.65 -6.88
N GLN A 353 -5.05 25.72 -7.20
CA GLN A 353 -4.21 24.53 -7.43
C GLN A 353 -4.07 23.64 -6.18
N GLN A 354 -4.17 24.25 -4.99
CA GLN A 354 -4.08 23.57 -3.70
C GLN A 354 -5.44 23.06 -3.19
N PHE A 355 -6.55 23.34 -3.89
CA PHE A 355 -7.86 22.78 -3.56
C PHE A 355 -8.09 21.50 -4.39
N LEU A 356 -8.21 20.36 -3.72
CA LEU A 356 -8.48 19.08 -4.35
C LEU A 356 -9.85 18.60 -3.89
N TYR A 357 -10.61 18.02 -4.81
CA TYR A 357 -11.86 17.35 -4.46
C TYR A 357 -11.98 16.01 -5.18
N HIS A 358 -12.71 15.08 -4.57
CA HIS A 358 -13.05 13.79 -5.15
C HIS A 358 -14.47 13.39 -4.73
N VAL A 359 -15.25 12.85 -5.67
CA VAL A 359 -16.61 12.38 -5.40
C VAL A 359 -16.60 10.86 -5.39
N ILE A 360 -17.03 10.25 -4.31
CA ILE A 360 -17.11 8.80 -4.09
C ILE A 360 -18.56 8.36 -4.30
N LYS A 361 -18.78 7.54 -5.32
CA LYS A 361 -20.06 6.93 -5.68
C LYS A 361 -20.10 5.46 -5.28
N GLU A 362 -18.95 4.78 -5.39
CA GLU A 362 -18.80 3.36 -5.11
C GLU A 362 -17.67 3.13 -4.11
N LYS A 363 -17.72 2.01 -3.37
CA LYS A 363 -16.72 1.72 -2.32
C LYS A 363 -15.30 1.58 -2.88
N THR A 364 -15.15 1.10 -4.12
CA THR A 364 -13.85 0.94 -4.81
C THR A 364 -13.17 2.29 -5.09
N GLU A 365 -13.93 3.38 -5.17
CA GLU A 365 -13.40 4.73 -5.42
C GLU A 365 -12.68 5.32 -4.20
N ILE A 366 -12.75 4.69 -3.02
CA ILE A 366 -11.92 5.06 -1.86
C ILE A 366 -10.43 5.03 -2.23
N TYR A 367 -10.01 4.02 -3.00
CA TYR A 367 -8.65 3.92 -3.50
C TYR A 367 -8.27 5.08 -4.42
N SER A 368 -9.18 5.44 -5.33
CA SER A 368 -9.04 6.58 -6.23
C SER A 368 -8.97 7.91 -5.46
N ALA A 369 -9.74 8.05 -4.39
CA ALA A 369 -9.71 9.21 -3.50
C ALA A 369 -8.34 9.34 -2.80
N LEU A 370 -7.84 8.26 -2.19
CA LEU A 370 -6.51 8.22 -1.57
C LEU A 370 -5.42 8.61 -2.58
N LYS A 371 -5.46 8.03 -3.79
CA LYS A 371 -4.53 8.41 -4.87
C LYS A 371 -4.66 9.86 -5.30
N THR A 372 -5.87 10.41 -5.33
CA THR A 372 -6.08 11.81 -5.75
C THR A 372 -5.47 12.79 -4.74
N PHE A 373 -5.67 12.52 -3.45
CA PHE A 373 -5.20 13.38 -2.36
C PHE A 373 -3.72 13.19 -2.02
N PHE A 374 -3.19 11.98 -2.12
CA PHE A 374 -1.80 11.64 -1.78
C PHE A 374 -0.93 11.32 -3.01
N LYS A 375 -1.25 11.90 -4.16
CA LYS A 375 -0.35 11.84 -5.33
C LYS A 375 0.83 12.78 -5.08
N LYS A 376 2.05 12.30 -5.33
CA LYS A 376 3.25 13.15 -5.34
C LYS A 376 3.06 14.34 -6.28
N ARG A 377 3.16 15.55 -5.72
CA ARG A 377 3.15 16.82 -6.44
C ARG A 377 4.29 17.66 -5.89
N GLU A 378 5.18 18.11 -6.77
CA GLU A 378 6.23 19.04 -6.39
C GLU A 378 5.63 20.42 -6.17
N ALA A 379 6.04 21.09 -5.09
CA ALA A 379 5.71 22.49 -4.90
C ALA A 379 6.28 23.27 -6.08
N VAL A 380 5.41 23.95 -6.83
CA VAL A 380 5.87 24.98 -7.76
C VAL A 380 6.53 26.04 -6.88
N GLY A 381 7.84 26.17 -7.02
CA GLY A 381 8.71 26.99 -6.18
C GLY A 381 8.35 28.46 -6.21
#